data_AF-A0A954XTM7-F1
#
_entry.id   AF-A0A954XTM7-F1
#
_cell.length_a   1.000
_cell.length_b   1.000
_cell.length_c   1.000
_cell.angle_alpha   90.00
_cell.angle_beta   90.00
_cell.angle_gamma   90.00
#
_symmetry.space_group_name_H-M   'P 1'
#
loop_
_entity.id
_entity.type
_entity.pdbx_description
1 polymer ?
#
loop_
_entity_poly.entity_id
_entity_poly.type
_entity_poly.pdbx_seq_one_letter_code
_entity_poly.pdbx_strand_id
1 'polypeptide(L)'
;SDQSPQHFATLMGCLSSLVLDYVARVKVGGTHLTYGYLKQFPVLPPNAYTDADLAFIVPRVLELTYTAWDLQPWARDLGFDGPPYRFDPDRRALLRAELDAWYARAYGLTRDELRFILDPADVEGPDYPSETFRVLQKNELKDHGKYRTQRLVLEAWDRLHAGVLH
;
A
#
# COMPACT_ATOMS: atom_id res chain seq x y z
N SER A 1 -14.24 -12.64 -17.19
CA SER A 1 -13.57 -12.84 -15.89
C SER A 1 -14.66 -12.90 -14.87
N ASP A 2 -14.72 -13.94 -14.03
CA ASP A 2 -15.78 -14.13 -13.02
C ASP A 2 -15.52 -13.33 -11.73
N GLN A 3 -14.57 -12.40 -11.76
CA GLN A 3 -14.15 -11.61 -10.60
C GLN A 3 -14.98 -10.34 -10.46
N SER A 4 -15.43 -10.04 -9.24
CA SER A 4 -16.18 -8.80 -8.95
C SER A 4 -15.27 -7.56 -9.06
N PRO A 5 -15.83 -6.36 -9.31
CA PRO A 5 -15.08 -5.10 -9.30
C PRO A 5 -14.23 -4.88 -8.04
N GLN A 6 -14.72 -5.34 -6.88
CA GLN A 6 -14.02 -5.26 -5.60
C GLN A 6 -12.68 -6.01 -5.62
N HIS A 7 -12.58 -7.14 -6.33
CA HIS A 7 -11.32 -7.87 -6.47
C HIS A 7 -10.30 -7.13 -7.34
N PHE A 8 -10.74 -6.30 -8.28
CA PHE A 8 -9.83 -5.42 -9.03
C PHE A 8 -9.30 -4.29 -8.12
N ALA A 9 -10.11 -3.82 -7.17
CA ALA A 9 -9.66 -2.84 -6.18
C ALA A 9 -8.61 -3.45 -5.24
N THR A 10 -8.78 -4.70 -4.78
CA THR A 10 -7.75 -5.38 -3.97
C THR A 10 -6.49 -5.69 -4.79
N LEU A 11 -6.61 -6.03 -6.08
CA LEU A 11 -5.44 -6.14 -6.94
C LEU A 11 -4.68 -4.81 -7.04
N MET A 12 -5.40 -3.70 -7.24
CA MET A 12 -4.79 -2.37 -7.32
C MET A 12 -4.11 -1.97 -6.01
N GLY A 13 -4.74 -2.26 -4.86
CA GLY A 13 -4.14 -2.08 -3.54
C GLY A 13 -2.85 -2.89 -3.38
N CYS A 14 -2.88 -4.17 -3.74
CA CYS A 14 -1.74 -5.08 -3.64
C CYS A 14 -0.57 -4.59 -4.50
N LEU A 15 -0.84 -4.24 -5.76
CA LEU A 15 0.15 -3.72 -6.71
C LEU A 15 0.73 -2.36 -6.32
N SER A 16 0.00 -1.59 -5.52
CA SER A 16 0.44 -0.27 -5.04
C SER A 16 1.06 -0.30 -3.64
N SER A 17 1.08 -1.46 -2.98
CA SER A 17 1.59 -1.59 -1.61
C SER A 17 3.11 -1.48 -1.56
N LEU A 18 3.63 -0.87 -0.48
CA LEU A 18 5.08 -0.74 -0.29
C LEU A 18 5.76 -2.11 -0.17
N VAL A 19 5.06 -3.13 0.34
CA VAL A 19 5.61 -4.48 0.48
C VAL A 19 5.84 -5.10 -0.90
N LEU A 20 4.90 -4.92 -1.83
CA LEU A 20 5.10 -5.39 -3.19
C LEU A 20 6.14 -4.54 -3.93
N ASP A 21 6.21 -3.23 -3.69
CA ASP A 21 7.27 -2.39 -4.27
C ASP A 21 8.66 -2.83 -3.77
N TYR A 22 8.79 -3.18 -2.49
CA TYR A 22 10.03 -3.77 -1.96
C TYR A 22 10.41 -5.06 -2.70
N VAL A 23 9.47 -5.99 -2.86
CA VAL A 23 9.72 -7.24 -3.59
C VAL A 23 10.09 -6.98 -5.05
N ALA A 24 9.43 -6.02 -5.70
CA ALA A 24 9.75 -5.61 -7.05
C ALA A 24 11.17 -5.06 -7.16
N ARG A 25 11.61 -4.21 -6.22
CA ARG A 25 12.99 -3.67 -6.17
C ARG A 25 14.05 -4.75 -5.97
N VAL A 26 13.74 -5.78 -5.19
CA VAL A 26 14.66 -6.91 -4.96
C VAL A 26 14.74 -7.82 -6.20
N LYS A 27 13.60 -8.06 -6.87
CA LYS A 27 13.55 -9.01 -8.00
C LYS A 27 13.92 -8.40 -9.35
N VAL A 28 13.64 -7.11 -9.55
CA VAL A 28 13.82 -6.43 -10.84
C VAL A 28 15.16 -5.69 -10.85
N GLY A 29 16.18 -6.33 -11.44
CA GLY A 29 17.52 -5.75 -11.54
C GLY A 29 17.73 -4.71 -12.67
N GLY A 30 16.67 -4.34 -13.39
CA GLY A 30 16.73 -3.40 -14.53
C GLY A 30 15.56 -2.43 -14.55
N THR A 31 15.41 -1.67 -15.63
CA THR A 31 14.34 -0.66 -15.79
C THR A 31 13.08 -1.21 -16.46
N HIS A 32 13.06 -2.49 -16.81
CA HIS A 32 11.97 -3.12 -17.55
C HIS A 32 11.26 -4.18 -16.71
N LEU A 33 9.97 -4.01 -16.53
CA LEU A 33 9.09 -5.04 -15.96
C LEU A 33 8.63 -5.97 -17.08
N THR A 34 9.18 -7.19 -17.12
CA THR A 34 8.78 -8.22 -18.07
C THR A 34 7.65 -9.10 -17.51
N TYR A 35 6.93 -9.79 -18.40
CA TYR A 35 5.89 -10.76 -17.99
C TYR A 35 6.41 -11.86 -17.07
N GLY A 36 7.71 -12.22 -17.18
CA GLY A 36 8.34 -13.20 -16.30
C GLY A 36 8.39 -12.74 -14.85
N TYR A 37 8.75 -11.47 -14.61
CA TYR A 37 8.74 -10.89 -13.26
C TYR A 37 7.33 -10.74 -12.71
N LEU A 38 6.39 -10.25 -13.52
CA LEU A 38 5.00 -10.03 -13.10
C LEU A 38 4.36 -11.33 -12.58
N LYS A 39 4.63 -12.47 -13.23
CA LYS A 39 4.13 -13.79 -12.82
C LYS A 39 4.78 -14.33 -11.54
N GLN A 40 5.87 -13.73 -11.08
CA GLN A 40 6.60 -14.12 -9.86
C GLN A 40 6.35 -13.18 -8.68
N PHE A 41 5.58 -12.11 -8.88
CA PHE A 41 5.21 -11.22 -7.79
C PHE A 41 4.23 -11.91 -6.85
N PRO A 42 4.36 -11.71 -5.53
CA PRO A 42 3.51 -12.33 -4.54
C PRO A 42 2.15 -11.63 -4.49
N VAL A 43 1.40 -11.65 -5.59
CA VAL A 43 0.04 -11.10 -5.64
C VAL A 43 -0.89 -12.06 -4.90
N LEU A 44 -1.60 -11.56 -3.89
CA LEU A 44 -2.57 -12.36 -3.15
C LEU A 44 -3.74 -12.75 -4.08
N PRO A 45 -4.12 -14.04 -4.12
CA PRO A 45 -5.21 -14.48 -4.98
C PRO A 45 -6.57 -13.95 -4.48
N PRO A 46 -7.59 -13.86 -5.35
CA PRO A 46 -8.92 -13.38 -4.96
C PRO A 46 -9.54 -14.07 -3.73
N ASN A 47 -9.32 -15.38 -3.58
CA ASN A 47 -9.84 -16.16 -2.45
C ASN A 47 -9.08 -15.95 -1.13
N ALA A 48 -8.02 -15.13 -1.11
CA ALA A 48 -7.32 -14.74 0.11
C ALA A 48 -8.04 -13.62 0.88
N TYR A 49 -9.01 -12.94 0.25
CA TYR A 49 -9.73 -11.82 0.86
C TYR A 49 -11.08 -12.28 1.41
N THR A 50 -11.36 -11.95 2.67
CA THR A 50 -12.68 -12.10 3.28
C THR A 50 -13.55 -10.88 2.99
N ASP A 51 -14.85 -10.98 3.24
CA ASP A 51 -15.77 -9.82 3.10
C ASP A 51 -15.36 -8.64 3.98
N ALA A 52 -14.79 -8.90 5.17
CA ALA A 52 -14.26 -7.87 6.05
C ALA A 52 -13.04 -7.17 5.44
N ASP A 53 -12.18 -7.92 4.75
CA ASP A 53 -11.02 -7.35 4.06
C ASP A 53 -11.46 -6.49 2.87
N LEU A 54 -12.48 -6.92 2.13
CA LEU A 54 -13.08 -6.11 1.06
C LEU A 54 -13.67 -4.81 1.62
N ALA A 55 -14.41 -4.89 2.73
CA ALA A 55 -14.98 -3.72 3.41
C ALA A 55 -13.89 -2.74 3.91
N PHE A 56 -12.71 -3.25 4.27
CA PHE A 56 -11.56 -2.42 4.64
C PHE A 56 -10.89 -1.77 3.41
N ILE A 57 -10.56 -2.57 2.38
CA ILE A 57 -9.69 -2.16 1.28
C ILE A 57 -10.43 -1.29 0.27
N VAL A 58 -11.65 -1.69 -0.12
CA VAL A 58 -12.37 -1.09 -1.25
C VAL A 58 -12.63 0.41 -1.04
N PRO A 59 -13.13 0.89 0.12
CA PRO A 59 -13.35 2.32 0.33
C PRO A 59 -12.05 3.14 0.24
N ARG A 60 -10.93 2.59 0.72
CA ARG A 60 -9.63 3.25 0.71
C ARG A 60 -9.07 3.36 -0.71
N VAL A 61 -9.16 2.28 -1.49
CA VAL A 61 -8.76 2.28 -2.91
C VAL A 61 -9.67 3.19 -3.73
N LEU A 62 -10.98 3.16 -3.48
CA LEU A 62 -11.94 4.05 -4.14
C LEU A 62 -11.58 5.53 -3.90
N GLU A 63 -11.38 5.95 -2.66
CA GLU A 63 -11.02 7.33 -2.32
C GLU A 63 -9.66 7.75 -2.92
N LEU A 64 -8.72 6.81 -3.04
CA LEU A 64 -7.43 7.06 -3.68
C LEU A 64 -7.50 7.19 -5.21
N THR A 65 -8.50 6.58 -5.85
CA THR A 65 -8.56 6.43 -7.31
C THR A 65 -9.62 7.31 -7.95
N TYR A 66 -10.81 7.44 -7.36
CA TYR A 66 -11.93 8.21 -7.91
C TYR A 66 -11.76 9.72 -7.66
N THR A 67 -10.95 10.37 -8.48
CA THR A 67 -10.56 11.79 -8.34
C THR A 67 -11.06 12.70 -9.47
N ALA A 68 -11.73 12.13 -10.49
CA ALA A 68 -12.31 12.84 -11.61
C ALA A 68 -13.60 12.15 -12.09
N TRP A 69 -14.49 12.91 -12.74
CA TRP A 69 -15.77 12.39 -13.24
C TRP A 69 -15.64 11.29 -14.29
N ASP A 70 -14.56 11.29 -15.07
CA ASP A 70 -14.28 10.24 -16.06
C ASP A 70 -14.10 8.85 -15.42
N LEU A 71 -13.81 8.80 -14.12
CA LEU A 71 -13.70 7.58 -13.32
C LEU A 71 -15.02 7.21 -12.61
N GLN A 72 -16.12 7.90 -12.90
CA GLN A 72 -17.44 7.57 -12.34
C GLN A 72 -17.89 6.12 -12.61
N PRO A 73 -17.66 5.53 -13.80
CA PRO A 73 -17.99 4.11 -14.02
C PRO A 73 -17.29 3.19 -13.01
N TRP A 74 -16.00 3.45 -12.73
CA TRP A 74 -15.24 2.70 -11.73
C TRP A 74 -15.82 2.85 -10.31
N ALA A 75 -16.24 4.06 -9.93
CA ALA A 75 -16.88 4.29 -8.64
C ALA A 75 -18.22 3.55 -8.51
N ARG A 76 -19.04 3.56 -9.56
CA ARG A 76 -20.32 2.85 -9.61
C ARG A 76 -20.15 1.34 -9.51
N ASP A 77 -19.15 0.79 -10.21
CA ASP A 77 -18.81 -0.63 -10.14
C ASP A 77 -18.42 -1.07 -8.71
N LEU A 78 -17.90 -0.14 -7.90
CA LEU A 78 -17.60 -0.33 -6.48
C LEU A 78 -18.77 0.05 -5.53
N GLY A 79 -19.93 0.41 -6.08
CA GLY A 79 -21.13 0.75 -5.31
C GLY A 79 -21.17 2.19 -4.78
N PHE A 80 -20.45 3.13 -5.41
CA PHE A 80 -20.43 4.54 -5.01
C PHE A 80 -20.97 5.48 -6.11
N ASP A 81 -22.05 6.20 -5.80
CA ASP A 81 -22.71 7.15 -6.70
C ASP A 81 -22.41 8.63 -6.40
N GLY A 82 -21.51 8.89 -5.45
CA GLY A 82 -21.15 10.25 -5.04
C GLY A 82 -20.26 11.01 -6.03
N PRO A 83 -19.96 12.29 -5.73
CA PRO A 83 -18.99 13.06 -6.52
C PRO A 83 -17.57 12.50 -6.34
N PRO A 84 -16.65 12.78 -7.29
CA PRO A 84 -15.24 12.42 -7.13
C PRO A 84 -14.63 13.03 -5.85
N TYR A 85 -13.71 12.30 -5.24
CA TYR A 85 -12.97 12.77 -4.07
C TYR A 85 -12.02 13.89 -4.45
N ARG A 86 -11.98 14.94 -3.64
CA ARG A 86 -11.00 16.02 -3.80
C ARG A 86 -9.60 15.48 -3.50
N PHE A 87 -8.62 15.95 -4.25
CA PHE A 87 -7.23 15.61 -3.99
C PHE A 87 -6.75 16.28 -2.70
N ASP A 88 -6.45 15.46 -1.69
CA ASP A 88 -5.88 15.88 -0.40
C ASP A 88 -4.62 15.04 -0.10
N PRO A 89 -3.41 15.62 -0.15
CA PRO A 89 -2.17 14.89 0.10
C PRO A 89 -2.11 14.18 1.46
N ASP A 90 -2.68 14.78 2.50
CA ASP A 90 -2.58 14.28 3.86
C ASP A 90 -3.52 13.10 4.08
N ARG A 91 -4.76 13.22 3.60
CA ARG A 91 -5.72 12.12 3.60
C ARG A 91 -5.23 10.95 2.77
N ARG A 92 -4.66 11.21 1.59
CA ARG A 92 -4.08 10.16 0.72
C ARG A 92 -2.91 9.45 1.38
N ALA A 93 -2.04 10.16 2.10
CA ALA A 93 -0.94 9.55 2.84
C ALA A 93 -1.45 8.59 3.93
N LEU A 94 -2.52 8.96 4.64
CA LEU A 94 -3.15 8.09 5.63
C LEU A 94 -3.74 6.83 4.99
N LEU A 95 -4.52 6.97 3.91
CA LEU A 95 -5.16 5.81 3.25
C LEU A 95 -4.14 4.83 2.69
N ARG A 96 -3.05 5.33 2.10
CA ARG A 96 -1.93 4.48 1.64
C ARG A 96 -1.28 3.75 2.80
N ALA A 97 -0.98 4.46 3.90
CA ALA A 97 -0.38 3.84 5.08
C ALA A 97 -1.25 2.75 5.70
N GLU A 98 -2.57 2.94 5.72
CA GLU A 98 -3.53 1.93 6.19
C GLU A 98 -3.56 0.69 5.28
N LEU A 99 -3.51 0.88 3.96
CA LEU A 99 -3.39 -0.22 3.00
C LEU A 99 -2.04 -0.94 3.13
N ASP A 100 -0.94 -0.20 3.23
CA ASP A 100 0.41 -0.75 3.37
C ASP A 100 0.54 -1.63 4.63
N ALA A 101 0.02 -1.15 5.76
CA ALA A 101 -0.02 -1.91 7.00
C ALA A 101 -0.90 -3.16 6.89
N TRP A 102 -2.04 -3.06 6.21
CA TRP A 102 -2.92 -4.20 5.96
C TRP A 102 -2.22 -5.27 5.11
N TYR A 103 -1.58 -4.87 3.99
CA TYR A 103 -0.86 -5.82 3.13
C TYR A 103 0.34 -6.45 3.84
N ALA A 104 1.10 -5.67 4.61
CA ALA A 104 2.19 -6.21 5.42
C ALA A 104 1.69 -7.31 6.36
N ARG A 105 0.54 -7.14 7.01
CA ARG A 105 -0.07 -8.15 7.87
C ARG A 105 -0.56 -9.35 7.07
N ALA A 106 -1.18 -9.12 5.91
CA ALA A 106 -1.65 -10.19 5.02
C ALA A 106 -0.50 -11.06 4.48
N TYR A 107 0.69 -10.48 4.29
CA TYR A 107 1.91 -11.20 3.96
C TYR A 107 2.57 -11.92 5.15
N GLY A 108 2.04 -11.76 6.37
CA GLY A 108 2.56 -12.40 7.57
C GLY A 108 3.83 -11.75 8.13
N LEU A 109 4.10 -10.50 7.77
CA LEU A 109 5.25 -9.77 8.33
C LEU A 109 5.04 -9.50 9.82
N THR A 110 6.14 -9.30 10.53
CA THR A 110 6.18 -8.70 11.86
C THR A 110 6.33 -7.19 11.75
N ARG A 111 6.09 -6.49 12.86
CA ARG A 111 6.30 -5.04 12.94
C ARG A 111 7.75 -4.65 12.62
N ASP A 112 8.73 -5.43 13.10
CA ASP A 112 10.15 -5.15 12.87
C ASP A 112 10.58 -5.46 11.43
N GLU A 113 10.02 -6.49 10.78
CA GLU A 113 10.23 -6.71 9.34
C GLU A 113 9.64 -5.57 8.50
N LEU A 114 8.45 -5.05 8.87
CA LEU A 114 7.89 -3.88 8.21
C LEU A 114 8.77 -2.63 8.41
N ARG A 115 9.31 -2.43 9.62
CA ARG A 115 10.29 -1.37 9.89
C ARG A 115 11.54 -1.52 9.03
N PHE A 116 12.08 -2.73 8.93
CA PHE A 116 13.24 -3.03 8.10
C PHE A 116 12.96 -2.70 6.63
N ILE A 117 11.81 -3.08 6.09
CA ILE A 117 11.43 -2.75 4.71
C ILE A 117 11.43 -1.23 4.50
N LEU A 118 10.87 -0.46 5.44
CA LEU A 118 10.78 0.99 5.36
C LEU A 118 12.14 1.69 5.50
N ASP A 119 12.91 1.29 6.51
CA ASP A 119 14.20 1.87 6.91
C ASP A 119 15.09 0.79 7.57
N PRO A 120 15.93 0.09 6.79
CA PRO A 120 16.83 -0.92 7.34
C PRO A 120 17.81 -0.37 8.39
N ALA A 121 18.26 0.89 8.24
CA ALA A 121 19.22 1.50 9.15
C ALA A 121 18.61 1.83 10.53
N ASP A 122 17.30 2.04 10.61
CA ASP A 122 16.56 2.18 11.88
C ASP A 122 16.55 0.88 12.70
N VAL A 123 16.73 -0.28 12.05
CA VAL A 123 16.71 -1.61 12.69
C VAL A 123 18.13 -2.13 12.94
N GLU A 124 18.97 -2.11 11.91
CA GLU A 124 20.32 -2.70 11.93
C GLU A 124 21.41 -1.72 12.37
N GLY A 125 21.08 -0.42 12.43
CA GLY A 125 22.00 0.65 12.80
C GLY A 125 22.50 1.47 11.60
N PRO A 126 23.13 2.63 11.87
CA PRO A 126 23.48 3.63 10.85
C PRO A 126 24.55 3.16 9.85
N ASP A 127 25.33 2.13 10.19
CA ASP A 127 26.35 1.56 9.32
C ASP A 127 25.80 0.48 8.38
N TYR A 128 24.50 0.17 8.44
CA TYR A 128 23.89 -0.81 7.54
C TYR A 128 23.88 -0.28 6.10
N PRO A 129 24.42 -1.03 5.13
CA PRO A 129 24.72 -0.47 3.81
C PRO A 129 23.50 -0.33 2.88
N SER A 130 22.34 -0.88 3.26
CA SER A 130 21.18 -0.95 2.37
C SER A 130 20.12 0.08 2.73
N GLU A 131 19.56 0.72 1.72
CA GLU A 131 18.42 1.65 1.83
C GLU A 131 17.33 1.22 0.85
N THR A 132 16.10 1.01 1.32
CA THR A 132 14.99 0.59 0.46
C THR A 132 14.36 1.75 -0.31
N PHE A 133 13.96 2.79 0.43
CA PHE A 133 13.16 3.91 -0.08
C PHE A 133 13.89 5.25 0.06
N ARG A 134 15.21 5.27 -0.15
CA ARG A 134 16.09 6.43 0.06
C ARG A 134 15.52 7.75 -0.45
N VAL A 135 15.05 7.78 -1.70
CA VAL A 135 14.55 9.01 -2.33
C VAL A 135 13.29 9.51 -1.65
N LEU A 136 12.36 8.60 -1.31
CA LEU A 136 11.14 8.94 -0.57
C LEU A 136 11.51 9.51 0.81
N GLN A 137 12.35 8.79 1.57
CA GLN A 137 12.79 9.22 2.89
C GLN A 137 13.47 10.60 2.85
N LYS A 138 14.41 10.81 1.91
CA LYS A 138 15.10 12.09 1.73
C LYS A 138 14.12 13.24 1.43
N ASN A 139 13.14 13.01 0.56
CA ASN A 139 12.14 14.02 0.22
C ASN A 139 11.24 14.34 1.42
N GLU A 140 10.77 13.33 2.15
CA GLU A 140 9.94 13.56 3.34
C GLU A 140 10.71 14.21 4.50
N LEU A 141 11.99 13.88 4.69
CA LEU A 141 12.85 14.59 5.64
C LEU A 141 12.99 16.07 5.28
N LYS A 142 13.13 16.39 3.99
CA LYS A 142 13.19 17.77 3.51
C LYS A 142 11.86 18.52 3.70
N ASP A 143 10.75 17.91 3.32
CA ASP A 143 9.45 18.58 3.23
C ASP A 143 8.67 18.56 4.56
N HIS A 144 8.95 17.59 5.43
CA HIS A 144 8.22 17.37 6.68
C HIS A 144 9.12 17.28 7.93
N GLY A 145 10.44 17.30 7.78
CA GLY A 145 11.39 17.15 8.89
C GLY A 145 11.43 15.76 9.52
N LYS A 146 10.71 14.79 8.95
CA LYS A 146 10.59 13.42 9.46
C LYS A 146 10.26 12.44 8.35
N TYR A 147 10.61 11.16 8.54
CA TYR A 147 10.18 10.10 7.63
C TYR A 147 8.69 9.78 7.85
N ARG A 148 7.83 10.56 7.18
CA ARG A 148 6.38 10.59 7.43
C ARG A 148 5.70 9.27 7.09
N THR A 149 6.08 8.65 5.96
CA THR A 149 5.53 7.37 5.50
C THR A 149 5.79 6.29 6.54
N GLN A 150 7.04 6.15 7.01
CA GLN A 150 7.38 5.17 8.04
C GLN A 150 6.52 5.35 9.29
N ARG A 151 6.42 6.58 9.82
CA ARG A 151 5.58 6.87 10.99
C ARG A 151 4.12 6.47 10.78
N LEU A 152 3.52 6.84 9.64
CA LEU A 152 2.11 6.59 9.36
C LEU A 152 1.81 5.10 9.17
N VAL A 153 2.68 4.38 8.46
CA VAL A 153 2.52 2.94 8.23
C VAL A 153 2.60 2.17 9.55
N LEU A 154 3.58 2.50 10.41
CA LEU A 154 3.72 1.85 11.71
C LEU A 154 2.58 2.21 12.67
N GLU A 155 2.08 3.44 12.62
CA GLU A 155 0.89 3.84 13.38
C GLU A 155 -0.37 3.07 12.91
N ALA A 156 -0.56 2.91 11.60
CA ALA A 156 -1.64 2.11 11.05
C ALA A 156 -1.51 0.63 11.43
N TRP A 157 -0.30 0.09 11.40
CA TRP A 157 0.02 -1.27 11.87
C TRP A 157 -0.42 -1.47 13.32
N ASP A 158 -0.02 -0.57 14.21
CA ASP A 158 -0.33 -0.65 15.63
C ASP A 158 -1.84 -0.57 15.86
N ARG A 159 -2.56 0.29 15.13
CA ARG A 159 -4.03 0.42 15.20
C ARG A 159 -4.77 -0.82 14.67
N LEU A 160 -4.27 -1.47 13.61
CA LEU A 160 -4.81 -2.73 13.10
C LEU A 160 -4.68 -3.86 14.12
N HIS A 161 -3.52 -3.98 14.76
CA HIS A 161 -3.26 -5.02 15.76
C HIS A 161 -4.04 -4.79 17.06
N ALA A 162 -4.30 -3.53 17.40
CA ALA A 162 -5.17 -3.18 18.52
C ALA A 162 -6.68 -3.35 18.23
N GLY A 163 -7.07 -3.67 16.98
CA GLY A 163 -8.47 -3.79 16.57
C GLY A 163 -9.23 -2.46 16.48
N VAL A 164 -8.52 -1.32 16.50
CA VAL A 164 -9.11 0.03 16.47
C VAL A 164 -9.30 0.52 15.04
N LEU A 165 -8.59 -0.08 14.08
CA LEU A 165 -8.77 0.16 12.65
C LEU A 165 -9.44 -1.05 12.00
N HIS A 166 -10.60 -0.83 11.39
CA HIS A 166 -11.38 -1.80 10.61
C HIS A 166 -11.97 -1.14 9.36
#